data_AF-A0AAV2GEC5-F1
#
_entry.id   AF-A0AAV2GEC5-F1
#
_cell.length_a   1.000
_cell.length_b   1.000
_cell.length_c   1.000
_cell.angle_alpha   90.00
_cell.angle_beta   90.00
_cell.angle_gamma   90.00
#
_symmetry.space_group_name_H-M   'P 1'
#
loop_
_entity.id
_entity.type
_entity.pdbx_description
1 polymer ?
#
loop_
_entity_poly.entity_id
_entity_poly.type
_entity_poly.pdbx_seq_one_letter_code
_entity_poly.pdbx_strand_id
1 'polypeptide(L)'
;MKQKLVINVSMNKEKSRPKAMKIVVSVHGVDSASLAGPDKTQIEVTGDGIDSVALVTLLRKKVGFSELMSVGPLEEKKPEEDSKPTAAVWSYEYAAGPPHYVYNNNYPYLWN
;
A
#
# COMPACT_ATOMS: atom_id res chain seq x y z
N MET A 1 -19.42 -6.46 -3.57
CA MET A 1 -18.78 -5.22 -4.07
C MET A 1 -17.41 -5.12 -3.44
N LYS A 2 -16.35 -5.16 -4.24
CA LYS A 2 -14.99 -5.16 -3.70
C LYS A 2 -14.64 -3.83 -3.04
N GLN A 3 -13.96 -3.92 -1.91
CA GLN A 3 -13.55 -2.79 -1.08
C GLN A 3 -12.03 -2.82 -0.89
N LYS A 4 -11.46 -1.62 -0.73
CA LYS A 4 -10.10 -1.39 -0.24
C LYS A 4 -10.19 -0.69 1.11
N LEU A 5 -9.46 -1.21 2.09
CA LEU A 5 -9.31 -0.63 3.41
C LEU A 5 -7.85 -0.32 3.68
N VAL A 6 -7.61 0.74 4.43
CA VAL A 6 -6.29 1.07 4.98
C VAL A 6 -6.43 1.20 6.49
N ILE A 7 -5.69 0.37 7.23
CA ILE A 7 -5.76 0.32 8.69
C ILE A 7 -4.36 0.60 9.25
N ASN A 8 -4.24 1.62 10.10
CA ASN A 8 -3.03 1.86 10.86
C ASN A 8 -3.03 0.99 12.13
N VAL A 9 -1.92 0.33 12.44
CA VAL A 9 -1.78 -0.56 13.59
C VAL A 9 -0.47 -0.27 14.31
N SER A 10 -0.54 -0.04 15.61
CA SER A 10 0.65 0.08 16.46
C SER A 10 1.29 -1.31 16.65
N MET A 11 2.40 -1.54 15.95
CA MET A 11 3.13 -2.81 15.95
C MET A 11 4.51 -2.69 16.59
N ASN A 12 4.55 -2.31 17.87
CA ASN A 12 5.81 -2.03 18.58
C ASN A 12 6.58 -3.31 19.00
N LYS A 13 6.03 -4.50 18.77
CA LYS A 13 6.62 -5.78 19.18
C LYS A 13 7.10 -6.56 17.96
N GLU A 14 8.18 -7.33 18.10
CA GLU A 14 8.68 -8.18 17.00
C GLU A 14 7.61 -9.16 16.48
N LYS A 15 6.82 -9.72 17.41
CA LYS A 15 5.74 -10.67 17.09
C LYS A 15 4.41 -10.02 16.68
N SER A 16 4.26 -8.68 16.76
CA SER A 16 2.97 -8.05 16.44
C SER A 16 2.66 -8.04 14.95
N ARG A 17 3.67 -7.90 14.08
CA ARG A 17 3.50 -7.92 12.61
C ARG A 17 2.90 -9.23 12.09
N PRO A 18 3.52 -10.42 12.34
CA PRO A 18 2.95 -11.67 11.86
C PRO A 18 1.58 -11.97 12.50
N LYS A 19 1.37 -11.56 13.75
CA LYS A 19 0.07 -11.71 14.43
C LYS A 19 -1.02 -10.86 13.79
N ALA A 20 -0.72 -9.60 13.48
CA ALA A 20 -1.66 -8.69 12.83
C ALA A 20 -2.03 -9.23 11.45
N MET A 21 -1.04 -9.62 10.65
CA MET A 21 -1.30 -10.19 9.33
C MET A 21 -2.15 -11.46 9.41
N LYS A 22 -1.84 -12.38 10.34
CA LYS A 22 -2.64 -13.59 10.58
C LYS A 22 -4.10 -13.29 10.91
N ILE A 23 -4.36 -12.24 11.71
CA ILE A 23 -5.72 -11.83 12.05
C ILE A 23 -6.43 -11.29 10.81
N VAL A 24 -5.79 -10.41 10.05
CA VAL A 24 -6.39 -9.80 8.86
C VAL A 24 -6.79 -10.87 7.84
N VAL A 25 -5.88 -11.78 7.49
CA VAL A 25 -6.18 -12.85 6.51
C VAL A 25 -7.17 -13.89 7.03
N SER A 26 -7.44 -13.92 8.35
CA SER A 26 -8.43 -14.83 8.93
C SER A 26 -9.86 -14.29 8.90
N VAL A 27 -10.04 -13.00 8.56
CA VAL A 27 -11.37 -12.39 8.48
C VAL A 27 -12.05 -12.78 7.17
N HIS A 28 -13.33 -13.14 7.26
CA HIS A 28 -14.14 -13.49 6.10
C HIS A 28 -14.23 -12.32 5.12
N GLY A 29 -14.16 -12.62 3.82
CA GLY A 29 -14.25 -11.62 2.77
C GLY A 29 -12.94 -10.92 2.43
N VAL A 30 -11.82 -11.25 3.09
CA VAL A 30 -10.50 -10.73 2.74
C VAL A 30 -9.88 -11.55 1.61
N ASP A 31 -9.55 -10.91 0.50
CA ASP A 31 -8.85 -11.51 -0.65
C ASP A 31 -7.34 -11.33 -0.56
N SER A 32 -6.88 -10.13 -0.18
CA SER A 32 -5.46 -9.86 -0.02
C SER A 32 -5.19 -8.81 1.06
N ALA A 33 -4.01 -8.93 1.68
CA ALA A 33 -3.52 -7.99 2.68
C ALA A 33 -2.02 -7.74 2.50
N SER A 34 -1.60 -6.47 2.59
CA SER A 34 -0.20 -6.07 2.45
C SER A 34 0.17 -5.02 3.50
N LEU A 35 1.44 -5.02 3.91
CA LEU A 35 1.98 -3.95 4.74
C LEU A 35 2.32 -2.74 3.86
N ALA A 36 1.86 -1.57 4.27
CA ALA A 36 2.06 -0.30 3.59
C ALA A 36 2.64 0.77 4.53
N GLY A 37 2.99 1.91 3.92
CA GLY A 37 3.57 3.06 4.60
C GLY A 37 5.09 2.92 4.88
N PRO A 38 5.77 4.04 5.16
CA PRO A 38 7.22 4.08 5.37
C PRO A 38 7.65 3.23 6.57
N ASP A 39 6.85 3.24 7.64
CA ASP A 39 7.16 2.54 8.89
C ASP A 39 6.61 1.09 8.95
N LYS A 40 5.94 0.65 7.88
CA LYS A 40 5.25 -0.66 7.79
C LYS A 40 4.29 -0.87 8.98
N THR A 41 3.57 0.19 9.34
CA THR A 41 2.55 0.22 10.39
C THR A 41 1.14 0.15 9.84
N GLN A 42 0.97 0.40 8.53
CA GLN A 42 -0.32 0.32 7.87
C GLN A 42 -0.52 -1.02 7.20
N ILE A 43 -1.77 -1.49 7.18
CA ILE A 43 -2.19 -2.68 6.45
C ILE A 43 -3.22 -2.24 5.42
N GLU A 44 -2.89 -2.47 4.15
CA GLU A 44 -3.86 -2.40 3.05
C GLU A 44 -4.57 -3.73 2.94
N VAL A 45 -5.89 -3.71 2.94
CA VAL A 45 -6.74 -4.90 2.86
C VAL A 45 -7.68 -4.73 1.68
N THR A 46 -7.85 -5.78 0.89
CA THR A 46 -8.82 -5.81 -0.21
C THR A 46 -9.68 -7.06 -0.11
N GLY A 47 -10.92 -6.96 -0.57
CA GLY A 47 -11.82 -8.11 -0.66
C GLY A 47 -13.29 -7.70 -0.73
N ASP A 48 -14.20 -8.65 -0.60
CA ASP A 48 -15.65 -8.43 -0.72
C ASP A 48 -16.38 -8.79 0.60
N GLY A 49 -17.29 -7.91 1.03
CA GLY A 49 -18.07 -8.11 2.25
C GLY A 49 -17.24 -8.04 3.54
N ILE A 50 -16.17 -7.23 3.56
CA ILE A 50 -15.32 -7.06 4.74
C ILE A 50 -16.04 -6.18 5.77
N ASP A 51 -16.26 -6.72 6.97
CA ASP A 51 -16.68 -5.91 8.12
C ASP A 51 -15.48 -5.12 8.67
N SER A 52 -15.38 -3.86 8.26
CA SER A 52 -14.31 -2.94 8.65
C SER A 52 -14.25 -2.70 10.16
N VAL A 53 -15.42 -2.59 10.80
CA VAL A 53 -15.52 -2.30 12.24
C VAL A 53 -15.11 -3.53 13.05
N ALA A 54 -15.60 -4.71 12.67
CA ALA A 54 -15.20 -5.96 13.33
C ALA A 54 -13.70 -6.22 13.17
N LEU A 55 -13.14 -6.03 11.96
CA LEU A 55 -11.71 -6.21 11.69
C LEU A 55 -10.84 -5.29 12.58
N VAL A 56 -11.15 -3.99 12.62
CA VAL A 56 -10.41 -3.03 13.45
C VAL A 56 -10.58 -3.34 14.93
N THR A 57 -11.76 -3.76 15.35
CA THR A 57 -12.04 -4.17 16.74
C THR A 57 -11.21 -5.39 17.15
N LEU A 58 -11.05 -6.38 16.25
CA LEU A 58 -10.22 -7.56 16.49
C LEU A 58 -8.74 -7.20 16.64
N LEU A 59 -8.24 -6.28 15.79
CA LEU A 59 -6.87 -5.79 15.87
C LEU A 59 -6.61 -5.04 17.18
N ARG A 60 -7.55 -4.16 17.59
CA ARG A 60 -7.51 -3.48 18.91
C ARG A 60 -7.41 -4.44 20.08
N LYS A 61 -8.17 -5.55 20.03
CA LYS A 61 -8.21 -6.55 21.11
C LYS A 61 -6.97 -7.44 21.16
N LYS A 62 -6.39 -7.80 20.00
CA LYS A 62 -5.39 -8.88 19.91
C LYS A 62 -3.98 -8.38 19.62
N VAL A 63 -3.81 -7.22 19.03
CA VAL A 63 -2.51 -6.69 18.60
C VAL A 63 -2.14 -5.44 19.38
N GLY A 64 -2.97 -4.39 19.30
CA GLY A 64 -2.68 -3.09 19.87
C GLY A 64 -3.55 -2.00 19.26
N PHE A 65 -3.27 -0.74 19.59
CA PHE A 65 -4.01 0.40 19.07
C PHE A 65 -4.10 0.33 17.53
N SER A 66 -5.31 0.48 17.00
CA SER A 66 -5.57 0.39 15.57
C SER A 66 -6.61 1.42 15.15
N GLU A 67 -6.40 2.02 13.99
CA GLU A 67 -7.23 3.10 13.45
C GLU A 67 -7.57 2.81 11.98
N LEU A 68 -8.83 3.00 11.64
CA LEU A 68 -9.30 2.86 10.27
C LEU A 68 -9.04 4.18 9.54
N MET A 69 -8.12 4.17 8.57
CA MET A 69 -7.75 5.38 7.84
C MET A 69 -8.62 5.63 6.62
N SER A 70 -8.98 4.57 5.89
CA SER A 70 -9.80 4.70 4.68
C SER A 70 -10.59 3.42 4.41
N VAL A 71 -11.78 3.59 3.86
CA VAL A 71 -12.63 2.54 3.29
C VAL A 71 -13.21 3.08 1.99
N GLY A 72 -13.00 2.36 0.90
CA GLY A 72 -13.53 2.74 -0.40
C GLY A 72 -13.76 1.55 -1.31
N PRO A 73 -14.46 1.74 -2.44
CA PRO A 73 -14.48 0.75 -3.51
C PRO A 73 -13.06 0.43 -3.97
N LEU A 74 -12.82 -0.83 -4.31
CA LEU A 74 -11.59 -1.20 -5.00
C LEU A 74 -11.70 -0.75 -6.46
N GLU A 75 -10.96 0.28 -6.85
CA GLU A 75 -10.83 0.65 -8.26
C GLU A 75 -10.04 -0.45 -8.99
N GLU A 76 -10.73 -1.21 -9.83
CA GLU A 76 -10.12 -2.19 -10.72
C GLU A 76 -9.31 -1.46 -11.78
N LYS A 77 -8.01 -1.26 -11.54
CA LYS A 77 -7.06 -1.02 -12.63
C LYS A 77 -7.04 -2.30 -13.48
N LYS A 78 -7.60 -2.22 -14.69
CA LYS A 78 -7.46 -3.25 -15.72
C LYS A 78 -5.98 -3.68 -15.80
N PRO A 79 -5.68 -4.99 -15.82
CA PRO A 79 -4.32 -5.45 -16.02
C PRO A 79 -3.83 -5.04 -17.42
N GLU A 80 -2.74 -4.27 -17.47
CA GLU A 80 -1.92 -4.20 -18.68
C GLU A 80 -1.22 -5.55 -18.82
N GLU A 81 -1.59 -6.23 -19.90
CA GLU A 81 -1.14 -7.55 -20.31
C GLU A 81 0.34 -7.48 -20.73
N ASP A 82 1.23 -7.99 -19.89
CA ASP A 82 2.63 -8.28 -20.20
C ASP A 82 2.71 -9.32 -21.34
N SER A 83 2.55 -8.86 -22.58
CA SER A 83 2.94 -9.62 -23.76
C SER A 83 4.45 -9.46 -24.00
N LYS A 84 5.24 -10.48 -23.64
CA LYS A 84 6.62 -10.62 -24.11
C LYS A 84 6.63 -10.70 -25.64
N PRO A 85 7.65 -10.12 -26.30
CA PRO A 85 8.41 -10.94 -27.22
C PRO A 85 9.92 -10.94 -26.92
N THR A 86 10.44 -12.14 -27.08
CA THR A 86 11.81 -12.62 -27.22
C THR A 86 12.83 -11.68 -27.89
N ALA A 87 13.99 -11.58 -27.22
CA ALA A 87 15.35 -11.46 -27.74
C ALA A 87 15.56 -10.82 -29.13
N ALA A 88 16.05 -9.58 -29.12
CA ALA A 88 17.01 -9.10 -30.12
C ALA A 88 18.00 -8.16 -29.40
N VAL A 89 19.18 -8.68 -29.08
CA VAL A 89 20.35 -7.86 -28.74
C VAL A 89 20.82 -7.22 -30.04
N TRP A 90 20.65 -5.90 -30.16
CA TRP A 90 21.39 -5.08 -31.12
C TRP A 90 22.02 -3.92 -30.34
N SER A 91 23.34 -4.05 -30.15
CA SER A 91 24.23 -3.04 -29.61
C SER A 91 24.29 -1.84 -30.54
N TYR A 92 24.25 -0.60 -30.02
CA TYR A 92 25.17 0.47 -30.45
C TYR A 92 25.32 1.51 -29.34
N GLU A 93 26.56 1.91 -29.19
CA GLU A 93 27.14 2.72 -28.14
C GLU A 93 27.08 4.21 -28.54
N TYR A 94 27.07 5.08 -27.52
CA TYR A 94 27.33 6.53 -27.50
C TYR A 94 26.18 7.56 -27.57
N ALA A 95 26.10 8.26 -26.43
CA ALA A 95 25.94 9.71 -26.26
C ALA A 95 24.53 10.33 -26.27
N ALA A 96 23.82 10.20 -25.15
CA ALA A 96 23.08 11.30 -24.51
C ALA A 96 22.56 10.82 -23.13
N GLY A 97 23.16 11.29 -22.04
CA GLY A 97 22.63 11.06 -20.70
C GLY A 97 21.24 11.71 -20.54
N PRO A 98 20.35 11.16 -19.71
CA PRO A 98 19.03 11.74 -19.48
C PRO A 98 19.15 13.16 -18.90
N PRO A 99 18.28 14.11 -19.30
CA PRO A 99 18.34 15.46 -18.80
C PRO A 99 18.16 15.46 -17.28
N HIS A 100 19.14 16.03 -16.58
CA HIS A 100 19.06 16.30 -15.15
C HIS A 100 17.95 17.32 -14.90
N TYR A 101 16.91 16.93 -14.15
CA TYR A 101 15.92 17.88 -13.66
C TYR A 101 16.56 18.74 -12.58
N VAL A 102 16.82 20.01 -12.90
CA VAL A 102 17.24 21.01 -11.91
C VAL A 102 16.00 21.43 -11.12
N TYR A 103 15.91 20.98 -9.86
CA TYR A 103 14.89 21.42 -8.92
C TYR A 103 15.24 22.84 -8.44
N ASN A 104 14.64 23.86 -9.05
CA ASN A 104 14.86 25.25 -8.65
C ASN A 104 13.92 25.60 -7.48
N ASN A 105 14.45 25.51 -6.27
CA ASN A 105 13.84 26.09 -5.06
C ASN A 105 14.13 27.59 -5.04
N ASN A 106 13.21 28.40 -5.55
CA ASN A 106 13.23 29.85 -5.33
C ASN A 106 11.81 30.37 -5.07
N TYR A 107 11.38 30.27 -3.80
CA TYR A 107 10.24 31.03 -3.28
C TYR A 107 10.76 32.08 -2.29
N PRO A 108 10.98 33.34 -2.71
CA PRO A 108 11.07 34.44 -1.78
C PRO A 108 9.65 34.85 -1.38
N TYR A 109 9.26 34.58 -0.14
CA TYR A 109 8.09 35.21 0.47
C TYR A 109 8.41 36.69 0.72
N LEU A 110 7.84 37.57 -0.11
CA LEU A 110 7.77 39.01 0.13
C LEU A 110 6.29 39.39 0.29
N TRP A 111 5.92 39.80 1.49
CA TRP A 111 4.72 40.61 1.73
C TRP A 111 5.16 41.88 2.45
N ASN A 112 4.61 42.99 1.96
CA ASN A 112 4.75 44.35 2.50
C ASN A 112 4.21 44.49 3.92
#